data_AF-A0AAW0KJK6-F1
#
_entry.id   AF-A0AAW0KJK6-F1
#
_cell.length_a   1.000
_cell.length_b   1.000
_cell.length_c   1.000
_cell.angle_alpha   90.00
_cell.angle_beta   90.00
_cell.angle_gamma   90.00
#
_symmetry.space_group_name_H-M   'P 1'
#
loop_
_entity.id
_entity.type
_entity.pdbx_description
1 polymer ?
#
loop_
_entity_poly.entity_id
_entity_poly.type
_entity_poly.pdbx_seq_one_letter_code
_entity_poly.pdbx_strand_id
1 'polypeptide(L)'
;MIKTHQEKLLPKRNPLSKSKNPRVIKHAGTNPPPYMPIEFENIIIKAKKGFDIKLAIQKEQSPSDMKDQFARLSIPKGQMSADFLSQEEQPILQQKEEDGVHYKGMEVLLIQPSLEECTISLKKWKNGSSTCYMLSSPWNKVATNNDLKVGDIIQIWTLRVNHGPRLALIKL
;
A
#
# COMPACT_ATOMS: atom_id res chain seq x y z
N MET A 1 -40.97 12.03 47.92
CA MET A 1 -39.61 11.90 47.32
C MET A 1 -39.68 10.91 46.19
N ILE A 2 -39.57 11.40 44.95
CA ILE A 2 -39.67 10.62 43.71
C ILE A 2 -38.24 10.40 43.21
N LYS A 3 -37.84 9.17 42.90
CA LYS A 3 -36.64 8.88 42.11
C LYS A 3 -37.06 8.15 40.84
N THR A 4 -37.23 8.92 39.77
CA THR A 4 -37.47 8.42 38.42
C THR A 4 -36.13 8.02 37.81
N HIS A 5 -35.96 6.73 37.50
CA HIS A 5 -34.86 6.24 36.68
C HIS A 5 -35.12 6.67 35.22
N GLN A 6 -34.27 7.53 34.67
CA GLN A 6 -34.22 7.76 33.23
C GLN A 6 -33.28 6.75 32.57
N GLU A 7 -33.86 5.94 31.70
CA GLU A 7 -33.17 5.03 30.80
C GLU A 7 -32.56 5.86 29.65
N LYS A 8 -31.23 5.96 29.59
CA LYS A 8 -30.51 6.64 28.50
C LYS A 8 -30.59 5.79 27.23
N LEU A 9 -31.42 6.21 26.28
CA LEU A 9 -31.45 5.69 24.92
C LEU A 9 -30.11 5.94 24.22
N LEU A 10 -29.40 4.87 23.85
CA LEU A 10 -28.24 4.92 22.96
C LEU A 10 -28.68 5.29 21.53
N PRO A 11 -27.92 6.13 20.78
CA PRO A 11 -28.33 6.55 19.45
C PRO A 11 -28.24 5.39 18.44
N LYS A 12 -29.32 5.20 17.68
CA LYS A 12 -29.43 4.22 16.59
C LYS A 12 -28.38 4.48 15.52
N ARG A 13 -27.60 3.46 15.15
CA ARG A 13 -26.63 3.51 14.03
C ARG A 13 -27.39 3.62 12.70
N ASN A 14 -27.13 4.67 11.94
CA ASN A 14 -27.60 4.76 10.55
C ASN A 14 -26.93 3.69 9.69
N PRO A 15 -27.67 2.99 8.80
CA PRO A 15 -27.05 2.02 7.90
C PRO A 15 -26.12 2.72 6.90
N LEU A 16 -24.91 2.17 6.71
CA LEU A 16 -23.98 2.63 5.69
C LEU A 16 -24.65 2.61 4.32
N SER A 17 -24.65 3.74 3.62
CA SER A 17 -25.14 3.80 2.25
C SER A 17 -24.26 2.92 1.36
N LYS A 18 -24.87 1.92 0.72
CA LYS A 18 -24.21 1.10 -0.31
C LYS A 18 -24.19 1.91 -1.60
N SER A 19 -23.06 2.52 -1.94
CA SER A 19 -22.85 3.10 -3.26
C SER A 19 -22.90 2.00 -4.33
N LYS A 20 -23.84 2.11 -5.28
CA LYS A 20 -24.16 1.13 -6.34
C LYS A 20 -23.42 1.39 -7.66
N ASN A 21 -22.17 1.85 -7.64
CA ASN A 21 -21.42 2.02 -8.88
C ASN A 21 -20.23 1.05 -8.92
N PRO A 22 -20.11 0.19 -9.96
CA PRO A 22 -18.87 -0.51 -10.26
C PRO A 22 -17.76 0.55 -10.38
N ARG A 23 -16.69 0.42 -9.58
CA ARG A 23 -15.57 1.36 -9.68
C ARG A 23 -14.93 1.19 -11.05
N VAL A 24 -15.18 2.13 -11.95
CA VAL A 24 -14.36 2.31 -13.15
C VAL A 24 -12.91 2.47 -12.67
N ILE A 25 -12.03 1.54 -13.04
CA ILE A 25 -10.61 1.63 -12.73
C ILE A 25 -10.07 2.77 -13.58
N LYS A 26 -10.02 3.97 -13.00
CA LYS A 26 -9.31 5.10 -13.60
C LYS A 26 -7.82 4.85 -13.39
N HIS A 27 -7.10 4.54 -14.46
CA HIS A 27 -5.65 4.59 -14.45
C HIS A 27 -5.24 6.06 -14.25
N ALA A 28 -4.50 6.35 -13.18
CA ALA A 28 -3.99 7.70 -12.95
C ALA A 28 -2.75 7.93 -13.84
N GLY A 29 -2.52 9.17 -14.27
CA GLY A 29 -1.36 9.54 -15.10
C GLY A 29 -1.50 9.20 -16.58
N THR A 30 -0.36 9.22 -17.30
CA THR A 30 -0.33 8.97 -18.74
C THR A 30 -0.61 7.51 -19.07
N ASN A 31 -1.14 7.27 -20.26
CA ASN A 31 -1.31 5.93 -20.83
C ASN A 31 -0.60 5.86 -22.20
N PRO A 32 0.51 5.09 -22.33
CA PRO A 32 1.07 4.21 -21.31
C PRO A 32 1.72 4.96 -20.13
N PRO A 33 1.87 4.30 -18.96
CA PRO A 33 2.68 4.78 -17.85
C PRO A 33 4.11 5.14 -18.30
N PRO A 34 4.73 6.21 -17.76
CA PRO A 34 6.13 6.49 -18.04
C PRO A 34 7.03 5.34 -17.55
N TYR A 35 8.16 5.15 -18.21
CA TYR A 35 9.18 4.21 -17.76
C TYR A 35 9.85 4.69 -16.47
N MET A 36 10.47 3.76 -15.74
CA MET A 36 11.29 4.05 -14.57
C MET A 36 12.40 5.05 -14.92
N PRO A 37 12.64 6.11 -14.12
CA PRO A 37 13.75 7.03 -14.32
C PRO A 37 15.11 6.33 -14.26
N ILE A 38 16.08 6.86 -15.01
CA ILE A 38 17.38 6.24 -15.21
C ILE A 38 18.19 6.09 -13.91
N GLU A 39 17.98 6.98 -12.95
CA GLU A 39 18.62 6.94 -11.63
C GLU A 39 18.21 5.68 -10.86
N PHE A 40 16.91 5.35 -10.89
CA PHE A 40 16.38 4.12 -10.30
C PHE A 40 16.90 2.90 -11.05
N GLU A 41 16.88 2.92 -12.37
CA GLU A 41 17.36 1.81 -13.20
C GLU A 41 18.84 1.50 -12.89
N ASN A 42 19.68 2.53 -12.80
CA ASN A 42 21.09 2.37 -12.45
C ASN A 42 21.27 1.74 -11.07
N ILE A 43 20.54 2.20 -10.06
CA ILE A 43 20.63 1.62 -8.70
C ILE A 43 20.14 0.18 -8.69
N ILE A 44 18.99 -0.09 -9.31
CA ILE A 44 18.35 -1.40 -9.29
C ILE A 44 19.17 -2.42 -10.06
N ILE A 45 19.51 -2.13 -11.32
CA ILE A 45 20.16 -3.08 -12.21
C ILE A 45 21.66 -3.14 -11.92
N LYS A 46 22.34 -1.99 -11.89
CA LYS A 46 23.82 -1.98 -11.86
C LYS A 46 24.35 -2.18 -10.45
N ALA A 47 23.83 -1.46 -9.47
CA ALA A 47 24.35 -1.53 -8.11
C ALA A 47 23.82 -2.75 -7.34
N LYS A 48 22.53 -3.08 -7.48
CA LYS A 48 21.88 -4.12 -6.67
C LYS A 48 21.69 -5.45 -7.39
N LYS A 49 22.00 -5.54 -8.70
CA LYS A 49 21.77 -6.73 -9.54
C LYS A 49 20.32 -7.22 -9.45
N GLY A 50 19.39 -6.26 -9.38
CA GLY A 50 17.96 -6.53 -9.33
C GLY A 50 17.47 -7.16 -10.63
N PHE A 51 16.52 -8.08 -10.50
CA PHE A 51 15.90 -8.79 -11.63
C PHE A 51 14.38 -8.86 -11.43
N ASP A 52 13.66 -9.38 -12.43
CA ASP A 52 12.20 -9.47 -12.45
C ASP A 52 11.50 -8.12 -12.16
N ILE A 53 11.99 -7.06 -12.81
CA ILE A 53 11.55 -5.69 -12.59
C ILE A 53 10.21 -5.47 -13.29
N LYS A 54 9.18 -5.13 -12.51
CA LYS A 54 7.81 -4.97 -13.00
C LYS A 54 7.15 -3.74 -12.38
N LEU A 55 6.34 -3.03 -13.16
CA LEU A 55 5.45 -2.01 -12.62
C LEU A 55 4.29 -2.71 -11.91
N ALA A 56 4.19 -2.53 -10.58
CA ALA A 56 3.12 -3.11 -9.80
C ALA A 56 1.84 -2.29 -9.93
N ILE A 57 1.93 -0.96 -9.80
CA ILE A 57 0.81 -0.03 -9.91
C ILE A 57 1.29 1.38 -10.23
N GLN A 58 0.51 2.12 -11.02
CA GLN A 58 0.55 3.59 -11.11
C GLN A 58 -0.78 4.14 -10.59
N LYS A 59 -0.74 5.04 -9.60
CA LYS A 59 -1.95 5.60 -9.00
C LYS A 59 -1.73 7.02 -8.46
N GLU A 60 -2.83 7.73 -8.31
CA GLU A 60 -2.88 8.99 -7.55
C GLU A 60 -2.93 8.67 -6.05
N GLN A 61 -2.16 9.41 -5.25
CA GLN A 61 -2.18 9.34 -3.79
C GLN A 61 -3.56 9.78 -3.28
N SER A 62 -4.28 8.86 -2.62
CA SER A 62 -5.59 9.16 -2.07
C SER A 62 -5.47 9.89 -0.73
N PRO A 63 -6.52 10.61 -0.28
CA PRO A 63 -6.56 11.17 1.07
C PRO A 63 -6.31 10.13 2.17
N SER A 64 -6.72 8.88 1.94
CA SER A 64 -6.50 7.80 2.91
C SER A 64 -5.07 7.29 2.97
N ASP A 65 -4.30 7.47 1.89
CA ASP A 65 -2.87 7.11 1.89
C ASP A 65 -2.05 8.14 2.66
N MET A 66 -2.51 9.39 2.69
CA MET A 66 -1.79 10.52 3.30
C MET A 66 -2.31 10.89 4.70
N LYS A 67 -3.36 10.21 5.19
CA LYS A 67 -3.90 10.51 6.52
C LYS A 67 -3.05 9.85 7.59
N ASP A 68 -2.42 10.65 8.44
CA ASP A 68 -1.50 10.19 9.49
C ASP A 68 -2.04 9.03 10.34
N GLN A 69 -3.33 9.10 10.68
CA GLN A 69 -4.02 8.08 11.49
C GLN A 69 -4.02 6.68 10.85
N PHE A 70 -3.97 6.59 9.52
CA PHE A 70 -3.96 5.32 8.81
C PHE A 70 -2.55 4.79 8.57
N ALA A 71 -1.55 5.68 8.54
CA ALA A 71 -0.13 5.37 8.45
C ALA A 71 0.22 4.32 7.38
N ARG A 72 -0.38 4.44 6.18
CA ARG A 72 -0.26 3.42 5.14
C ARG A 72 -0.45 3.93 3.72
N LEU A 73 0.25 3.30 2.79
CA LEU A 73 -0.06 3.35 1.35
C LEU A 73 -0.85 2.10 0.96
N SER A 74 -1.97 2.28 0.26
CA SER A 74 -2.77 1.19 -0.30
C SER A 74 -2.36 0.84 -1.74
N ILE A 75 -2.30 -0.48 -2.00
CA ILE A 75 -2.05 -1.08 -3.31
C ILE A 75 -3.20 -2.09 -3.56
N PRO A 76 -4.33 -1.63 -4.13
CA PRO A 76 -5.48 -2.49 -4.37
C PRO A 76 -5.16 -3.56 -5.42
N LYS A 77 -5.39 -4.85 -5.11
CA LYS A 77 -5.02 -5.94 -6.02
C LYS A 77 -5.69 -5.84 -7.39
N GLY A 78 -6.94 -5.35 -7.44
CA GLY A 78 -7.65 -5.15 -8.70
C GLY A 78 -7.12 -4.03 -9.59
N GLN A 79 -6.16 -3.22 -9.12
CA GLN A 79 -5.52 -2.15 -9.89
C GLN A 79 -4.06 -2.46 -10.24
N MET A 80 -3.56 -3.63 -9.82
CA MET A 80 -2.18 -4.01 -10.05
C MET A 80 -1.99 -4.55 -11.47
N SER A 81 -0.89 -4.16 -12.10
CA SER A 81 -0.47 -4.68 -13.41
C SER A 81 0.37 -5.95 -13.30
N ALA A 82 0.98 -6.19 -12.13
CA ALA A 82 1.77 -7.37 -11.85
C ALA A 82 1.65 -7.79 -10.38
N ASP A 83 1.53 -9.10 -10.14
CA ASP A 83 1.76 -9.67 -8.81
C ASP A 83 3.27 -9.65 -8.51
N PHE A 84 3.61 -9.50 -7.23
CA PHE A 84 4.99 -9.34 -6.80
C PHE A 84 5.40 -10.24 -5.65
N LEU A 85 4.50 -11.11 -5.17
CA LEU A 85 4.76 -12.08 -4.13
C LEU A 85 4.77 -13.48 -4.73
N SER A 86 5.77 -14.28 -4.36
CA SER A 86 5.86 -15.69 -4.73
C SER A 86 4.79 -16.50 -4.01
N GLN A 87 4.57 -17.74 -4.47
CA GLN A 87 3.64 -18.66 -3.81
C GLN A 87 4.04 -18.98 -2.36
N GLU A 88 5.33 -18.88 -2.03
CA GLU A 88 5.87 -19.09 -0.68
C GLU A 88 5.75 -17.84 0.20
N GLU A 89 5.83 -16.65 -0.39
CA GLU A 89 5.71 -15.37 0.32
C GLU A 89 4.24 -15.02 0.65
N GLN A 90 3.29 -15.39 -0.22
CA GLN A 90 1.87 -15.07 -0.04
C GLN A 90 1.22 -15.64 1.23
N PRO A 91 1.56 -16.85 1.71
CA PRO A 91 1.09 -17.39 2.98
C PRO A 91 1.61 -16.62 4.20
N ILE A 92 2.82 -16.02 4.14
CA ILE A 92 3.41 -15.27 5.26
C ILE A 92 2.45 -14.15 5.69
N LEU A 93 1.92 -13.41 4.72
CA LEU A 93 0.96 -12.33 4.93
C LEU A 93 -0.44 -12.78 5.39
N GLN A 94 -0.66 -14.08 5.55
CA GLN A 94 -1.92 -14.67 6.00
C GLN A 94 -1.78 -15.34 7.38
N GLN A 95 -0.56 -15.46 7.89
CA GLN A 95 -0.32 -15.92 9.24
C GLN A 95 -0.80 -14.85 10.22
N LYS A 96 -1.27 -15.28 11.39
CA LYS A 96 -1.65 -14.36 12.47
C LYS A 96 -0.47 -14.13 13.41
N GLU A 97 -0.42 -12.94 14.00
CA GLU A 97 0.42 -12.64 15.15
C GLU A 97 -0.02 -13.51 16.34
N GLU A 98 0.80 -13.54 17.40
CA GLU A 98 0.54 -14.33 18.61
C GLU A 98 -0.79 -13.95 19.27
N ASP A 99 -1.23 -12.70 19.12
CA ASP A 99 -2.52 -12.23 19.62
C ASP A 99 -3.74 -12.85 18.91
N GLY A 100 -3.53 -13.56 17.79
CA GLY A 100 -4.60 -14.21 17.01
C GLY A 100 -5.57 -13.23 16.34
N VAL A 101 -5.32 -11.93 16.41
CA VAL A 101 -6.17 -10.86 15.87
C VAL A 101 -5.52 -10.24 14.64
N HIS A 102 -4.24 -9.90 14.72
CA HIS A 102 -3.53 -9.22 13.64
C HIS A 102 -2.86 -10.22 12.70
N TYR A 103 -2.77 -9.87 11.42
CA TYR A 103 -1.98 -10.63 10.46
C TYR A 103 -0.51 -10.22 10.55
N LYS A 104 0.36 -11.23 10.51
CA LYS A 104 1.80 -11.08 10.31
C LYS A 104 2.04 -10.33 9.00
N GLY A 105 2.73 -9.21 9.12
CA GLY A 105 3.29 -8.52 7.96
C GLY A 105 4.57 -9.21 7.49
N MET A 106 5.15 -8.71 6.41
CA MET A 106 6.52 -9.00 6.03
C MET A 106 7.29 -7.70 5.86
N GLU A 107 8.54 -7.69 6.29
CA GLU A 107 9.43 -6.56 6.04
C GLU A 107 10.01 -6.66 4.63
N VAL A 108 9.94 -5.55 3.88
CA VAL A 108 10.53 -5.43 2.55
C VAL A 108 11.35 -4.16 2.47
N LEU A 109 12.43 -4.19 1.67
CA LEU A 109 13.19 -2.99 1.38
C LEU A 109 12.45 -2.16 0.33
N LEU A 110 12.37 -0.86 0.58
CA LEU A 110 11.80 0.15 -0.29
C LEU A 110 12.89 1.15 -0.68
N ILE A 111 13.14 1.30 -1.98
CA ILE A 111 13.87 2.43 -2.53
C ILE A 111 12.88 3.60 -2.65
N GLN A 112 13.17 4.69 -1.96
CA GLN A 112 12.33 5.88 -1.89
C GLN A 112 12.55 6.80 -3.11
N PRO A 113 11.66 7.80 -3.35
CA PRO A 113 11.88 8.84 -4.35
C PRO A 113 13.25 9.54 -4.24
N SER A 114 13.75 9.74 -3.02
CA SER A 114 15.09 10.28 -2.71
C SER A 114 16.25 9.33 -3.05
N LEU A 115 15.97 8.13 -3.56
CA LEU A 115 16.90 7.02 -3.81
C LEU A 115 17.49 6.37 -2.53
N GLU A 116 17.10 6.85 -1.35
CA GLU A 116 17.42 6.19 -0.08
C GLU A 116 16.62 4.90 0.12
N GLU A 117 17.20 3.91 0.80
CA GLU A 117 16.50 2.69 1.17
C GLU A 117 15.96 2.76 2.60
N CYS A 118 14.76 2.22 2.81
CA CYS A 118 14.25 1.92 4.14
C CYS A 118 13.56 0.55 4.17
N THR A 119 13.50 -0.08 5.34
CA THR A 119 12.61 -1.22 5.57
C THR A 119 11.19 -0.73 5.81
N ILE A 120 10.20 -1.35 5.15
CA ILE A 120 8.79 -1.04 5.31
C ILE A 120 7.97 -2.32 5.50
N SER A 121 6.94 -2.26 6.35
CA SER A 121 6.07 -3.40 6.62
C SER A 121 4.97 -3.52 5.58
N LEU A 122 5.01 -4.59 4.79
CA LEU A 122 3.98 -4.98 3.84
C LEU A 122 2.95 -5.89 4.51
N LYS A 123 1.67 -5.55 4.35
CA LYS A 123 0.55 -6.34 4.88
C LYS A 123 -0.47 -6.63 3.78
N LYS A 124 -1.19 -7.76 3.91
CA LYS A 124 -2.31 -8.11 3.03
C LYS A 124 -3.61 -8.00 3.80
N TRP A 125 -4.54 -7.21 3.31
CA TRP A 125 -5.87 -7.04 3.87
C TRP A 125 -6.92 -7.58 2.90
N LYS A 126 -7.88 -8.34 3.45
CA LYS A 126 -9.09 -8.78 2.74
C LYS A 126 -10.28 -8.00 3.27
N ASN A 127 -11.04 -7.39 2.37
CA ASN A 127 -12.33 -6.77 2.68
C ASN A 127 -13.40 -7.42 1.79
N GLY A 128 -14.12 -8.40 2.35
CA GLY A 128 -14.99 -9.28 1.58
C GLY A 128 -14.20 -10.03 0.51
N SER A 129 -14.62 -9.91 -0.75
CA SER A 129 -13.92 -10.49 -1.91
C SER A 129 -12.73 -9.67 -2.40
N SER A 130 -12.57 -8.43 -1.93
CA SER A 130 -11.50 -7.54 -2.38
C SER A 130 -10.23 -7.74 -1.58
N THR A 131 -9.08 -7.80 -2.25
CA THR A 131 -7.76 -7.86 -1.62
C THR A 131 -7.01 -6.55 -1.85
N CYS A 132 -6.34 -6.05 -0.81
CA CYS A 132 -5.49 -4.88 -0.87
C CYS A 132 -4.17 -5.19 -0.16
N TYR A 133 -3.05 -4.85 -0.79
CA TYR A 133 -1.76 -4.81 -0.12
C TYR A 133 -1.54 -3.41 0.47
N MET A 134 -0.82 -3.33 1.58
CA MET A 134 -0.55 -2.05 2.23
C MET A 134 0.90 -1.97 2.66
N LEU A 135 1.55 -0.86 2.35
CA LEU A 135 2.82 -0.49 2.96
C LEU A 135 2.49 0.34 4.19
N SER A 136 2.81 -0.16 5.36
CA SER A 136 2.49 0.47 6.64
C SER A 136 3.75 1.13 7.23
N SER A 137 4.06 0.93 8.51
CA SER A 137 5.21 1.62 9.13
C SER A 137 6.53 1.30 8.39
N PRO A 138 7.38 2.30 8.10
CA PRO A 138 7.29 3.72 8.48
C PRO A 138 6.72 4.65 7.37
N TRP A 139 5.61 4.30 6.71
CA TRP A 139 5.04 5.03 5.56
C TRP A 139 4.92 6.54 5.75
N ASN A 140 4.40 7.03 6.87
CA ASN A 140 4.27 8.49 7.08
C ASN A 140 5.63 9.19 7.01
N LYS A 141 6.68 8.57 7.55
CA LYS A 141 8.05 9.13 7.46
C LYS A 141 8.55 9.13 6.02
N VAL A 142 8.31 8.05 5.27
CA VAL A 142 8.63 7.99 3.84
C VAL A 142 7.90 9.09 3.08
N ALA A 143 6.60 9.26 3.32
CA ALA A 143 5.81 10.29 2.67
C ALA A 143 6.31 11.71 2.97
N THR A 144 6.57 12.02 4.25
CA THR A 144 7.11 13.33 4.66
C THR A 144 8.50 13.60 4.09
N ASN A 145 9.41 12.64 4.17
CA ASN A 145 10.79 12.80 3.70
C ASN A 145 10.89 13.01 2.18
N ASN A 146 9.88 12.60 1.44
CA ASN A 146 9.84 12.69 -0.02
C ASN A 146 8.78 13.68 -0.54
N ASP A 147 8.28 14.57 0.33
CA ASP A 147 7.25 15.58 0.02
C ASP A 147 6.05 15.01 -0.77
N LEU A 148 5.59 13.82 -0.40
CA LEU A 148 4.41 13.20 -1.02
C LEU A 148 3.12 13.87 -0.52
N LYS A 149 2.18 14.09 -1.42
CA LYS A 149 0.92 14.81 -1.17
C LYS A 149 -0.25 14.09 -1.79
N VAL A 150 -1.45 14.37 -1.28
CA VAL A 150 -2.70 13.94 -1.93
C VAL A 150 -2.74 14.51 -3.34
N GLY A 151 -3.08 13.68 -4.32
CA GLY A 151 -3.08 14.09 -5.73
C GLY A 151 -1.77 13.81 -6.47
N ASP A 152 -0.66 13.54 -5.77
CA ASP A 152 0.58 13.15 -6.44
C ASP A 152 0.39 11.81 -7.16
N ILE A 153 0.92 11.71 -8.37
CA ILE A 153 0.94 10.45 -9.10
C ILE A 153 2.23 9.72 -8.73
N ILE A 154 2.06 8.47 -8.32
CA ILE A 154 3.19 7.61 -7.97
C ILE A 154 3.17 6.31 -8.77
N GLN A 155 4.33 5.69 -8.86
CA GLN A 155 4.49 4.31 -9.28
C GLN A 155 5.11 3.48 -8.15
N ILE A 156 4.63 2.25 -8.01
CA ILE A 156 5.33 1.22 -7.24
C ILE A 156 5.86 0.20 -8.24
N TRP A 157 7.17 0.03 -8.24
CA TRP A 157 7.86 -1.01 -8.98
C TRP A 157 8.26 -2.13 -8.03
N THR A 158 8.23 -3.35 -8.54
CA THR A 158 8.68 -4.54 -7.83
C THR A 158 9.87 -5.13 -8.54
N LEU A 159 10.75 -5.72 -7.75
CA LEU A 159 11.99 -6.31 -8.22
C LEU A 159 12.43 -7.39 -7.22
N ARG A 160 13.37 -8.22 -7.65
CA ARG A 160 13.97 -9.27 -6.85
C ARG A 160 15.45 -9.03 -6.69
N VAL A 161 15.97 -9.22 -5.48
CA VAL A 161 17.40 -9.18 -5.16
C VAL A 161 17.68 -10.31 -4.17
N ASN A 162 18.67 -11.15 -4.46
CA ASN A 162 18.96 -12.35 -3.64
C ASN A 162 17.70 -13.19 -3.34
N HIS A 163 16.84 -13.37 -4.34
CA HIS A 163 15.55 -14.08 -4.26
C HIS A 163 14.46 -13.45 -3.37
N GLY A 164 14.74 -12.37 -2.64
CA GLY A 164 13.74 -11.64 -1.85
C GLY A 164 13.07 -10.50 -2.63
N PRO A 165 11.82 -10.14 -2.30
CA PRO A 165 11.12 -9.01 -2.93
C PRO A 165 11.67 -7.68 -2.41
N ARG A 166 11.83 -6.72 -3.32
CA ARG A 166 12.01 -5.30 -2.99
C ARG A 166 11.04 -4.46 -3.76
N LEU A 167 10.86 -3.23 -3.30
CA LEU A 167 10.00 -2.23 -3.91
C LEU A 167 10.80 -0.98 -4.25
N ALA A 168 10.36 -0.26 -5.28
CA ALA A 168 10.78 1.11 -5.53
C ALA A 168 9.55 2.00 -5.67
N LEU A 169 9.55 3.11 -4.93
CA LEU A 169 8.51 4.13 -4.99
C LEU A 169 9.04 5.32 -5.78
N ILE A 170 8.31 5.69 -6.82
CA ILE A 170 8.65 6.78 -7.72
C ILE A 170 7.51 7.78 -7.68
N LYS A 171 7.82 9.05 -7.45
CA LYS A 171 6.90 10.17 -7.64
C LYS A 171 7.12 10.71 -9.05
N LEU A 172 6.04 10.81 -9.82
CA LEU A 172 6.05 11.31 -11.20
C LEU A 172 5.91 12.83 -11.26
#